data_AF-B4VVA6-F1
#
_entry.id   AF-B4VVA6-F1
#
_cell.length_a   1.000
_cell.length_b   1.000
_cell.length_c   1.000
_cell.angle_alpha   90.00
_cell.angle_beta   90.00
_cell.angle_gamma   90.00
#
_symmetry.space_group_name_H-M   'P 1'
#
loop_
_entity.id
_entity.type
_entity.pdbx_description
1 polymer ?
#
loop_
_entity_poly.entity_id
_entity_poly.type
_entity_poly.pdbx_seq_one_letter_code
_entity_poly.pdbx_strand_id
1 'polypeptide(L)'
;MNSESSTLDFTALAFNLTNIKRTLMIDKSLAITHKSLIKVDPQTNANKFWQAWLMPDGNLYVEYGRVNYSARSHVYPCSSVTVAEQKLAYLLSSKLSKGYQEAIVESNNLQQLDWSYFGDNAKTFQEKLAQITSLADKIADHTSLNFDAIQGVFTSQLGIISPQTIRQAIPALQQVSLHLANPQSRQFNHAVADYLTLIPLTVGMKLDARSLLGNPEKIATQRRVLSQLEKALDLISQLRQEMLNEAVKSPKNSTELDRAWWISWGVFLVDPPKKPSQTAEDFRSTHICWTNKGC
;
A
#
# COMPACT_ATOMS: atom_id res chain seq x y z
N MET A 1 -42.36 33.07 42.71
CA MET A 1 -42.32 33.87 41.47
C MET A 1 -40.87 34.12 41.12
N ASN A 2 -40.39 33.48 40.05
CA ASN A 2 -39.51 34.04 39.01
C ASN A 2 -38.94 32.87 38.21
N SER A 3 -39.59 32.62 37.08
CA SER A 3 -39.14 31.76 36.00
C SER A 3 -38.18 32.56 35.11
N GLU A 4 -36.90 32.23 35.13
CA GLU A 4 -35.96 32.71 34.12
C GLU A 4 -35.92 31.69 32.97
N SER A 5 -36.43 32.14 31.82
CA SER A 5 -36.38 31.44 30.55
C SER A 5 -35.01 31.66 29.92
N SER A 6 -34.20 30.60 29.84
CA SER A 6 -32.94 30.59 29.10
C SER A 6 -33.22 30.35 27.61
N THR A 7 -33.42 31.42 26.85
CA THR A 7 -33.38 31.37 25.39
C THR A 7 -31.94 31.09 24.95
N LEU A 8 -31.67 29.85 24.54
CA LEU A 8 -30.44 29.44 23.88
C LEU A 8 -30.30 30.21 22.56
N ASP A 9 -29.23 30.98 22.44
CA ASP A 9 -28.87 31.75 21.25
C ASP A 9 -28.37 30.81 20.14
N PHE A 10 -29.29 30.39 19.27
CA PHE A 10 -29.02 29.49 18.13
C PHE A 10 -28.06 30.09 17.09
N THR A 11 -27.85 31.41 17.11
CA THR A 11 -26.93 32.09 16.19
C THR A 11 -25.46 31.87 16.54
N ALA A 12 -25.14 31.70 17.82
CA ALA A 12 -23.77 31.38 18.27
C ALA A 12 -23.34 29.94 17.90
N LEU A 13 -24.30 29.00 17.81
CA LEU A 13 -24.06 27.62 17.37
C LEU A 13 -23.86 27.52 15.85
N ALA A 14 -24.53 28.36 15.06
CA ALA A 14 -24.38 28.39 13.61
C ALA A 14 -23.01 28.95 13.16
N PHE A 15 -22.45 29.91 13.92
CA PHE A 15 -21.15 30.52 13.58
C PHE A 15 -19.94 29.63 13.94
N ASN A 16 -20.09 28.72 14.90
CA ASN A 16 -19.05 27.74 15.25
C ASN A 16 -19.02 26.52 14.31
N LEU A 17 -20.09 26.26 13.54
CA LEU A 17 -20.11 25.19 12.54
C LEU A 17 -19.41 25.56 11.24
N THR A 18 -19.14 26.85 11.00
CA THR A 18 -18.41 27.32 9.81
C THR A 18 -16.89 27.32 9.99
N ASN A 19 -16.39 27.24 11.24
CA ASN A 19 -14.95 27.25 11.56
C ASN A 19 -14.38 25.91 12.03
N ILE A 20 -15.20 24.86 12.13
CA ILE A 20 -14.68 23.50 12.07
C ILE A 20 -14.26 23.30 10.62
N LYS A 21 -12.98 23.58 10.34
CA LYS A 21 -12.26 22.98 9.23
C LYS A 21 -12.51 21.47 9.32
N ARG A 22 -13.56 21.03 8.62
CA ARG A 22 -13.69 19.69 8.09
C ARG A 22 -12.54 19.53 7.09
N THR A 23 -11.34 19.33 7.63
CA THR A 23 -10.47 18.30 7.09
C THR A 23 -11.19 16.99 7.40
N LEU A 24 -12.29 16.71 6.69
CA LEU A 24 -12.72 15.33 6.52
C LEU A 24 -11.47 14.67 5.94
N MET A 25 -10.77 13.87 6.75
CA MET A 25 -9.75 12.99 6.20
C MET A 25 -10.47 12.20 5.11
N ILE A 26 -10.16 12.51 3.86
CA ILE A 26 -10.73 11.80 2.72
C ILE A 26 -10.33 10.35 2.90
N ASP A 27 -11.33 9.49 2.96
CA ASP A 27 -11.11 8.06 3.04
C ASP A 27 -10.61 7.56 1.68
N LYS A 28 -9.29 7.56 1.52
CA LYS A 28 -8.59 7.14 0.30
C LYS A 28 -8.80 5.65 -0.03
N SER A 29 -9.31 4.85 0.90
CA SER A 29 -9.68 3.45 0.62
C SER A 29 -10.81 3.36 -0.41
N LEU A 30 -11.61 4.42 -0.55
CA LEU A 30 -12.69 4.51 -1.53
C LEU A 30 -12.22 4.92 -2.93
N ALA A 31 -10.92 5.03 -3.17
CA ALA A 31 -10.38 5.44 -4.46
C ALA A 31 -10.74 4.43 -5.56
N ILE A 32 -11.21 4.93 -6.71
CA ILE A 32 -11.45 4.13 -7.92
C ILE A 32 -10.12 3.62 -8.49
N THR A 33 -9.06 4.42 -8.35
CA THR A 33 -7.73 4.06 -8.83
C THR A 33 -6.69 4.68 -7.90
N HIS A 34 -5.73 3.86 -7.49
CA HIS A 34 -4.57 4.28 -6.71
C HIS A 34 -3.30 4.01 -7.53
N LYS A 35 -2.40 4.99 -7.54
CA LYS A 35 -1.07 4.85 -8.15
C LYS A 35 -0.02 5.36 -7.19
N SER A 36 1.07 4.60 -7.09
CA SER A 36 2.20 4.91 -6.23
C SER A 36 3.49 4.74 -7.00
N LEU A 37 4.33 5.76 -6.92
CA LEU A 37 5.60 5.84 -7.62
C LEU A 37 6.73 6.13 -6.63
N ILE A 38 7.89 5.55 -6.87
CA ILE A 38 9.12 5.87 -6.15
C ILE A 38 10.22 6.32 -7.12
N LYS A 39 11.04 7.25 -6.66
CA LYS A 39 12.32 7.58 -7.28
C LYS A 39 13.42 7.44 -6.25
N VAL A 40 14.29 6.45 -6.47
CA VAL A 40 15.55 6.31 -5.74
C VAL A 40 16.71 6.50 -6.70
N ASP A 41 17.57 7.47 -6.41
CA ASP A 41 18.81 7.70 -7.15
C ASP A 41 19.84 8.34 -6.19
N PRO A 42 20.80 7.55 -5.67
CA PRO A 42 21.87 8.05 -4.82
C PRO A 42 22.73 9.12 -5.47
N GLN A 43 22.91 9.09 -6.80
CA GLN A 43 23.76 10.06 -7.50
C GLN A 43 23.19 11.47 -7.43
N THR A 44 21.86 11.58 -7.46
CA THR A 44 21.14 12.86 -7.37
C THR A 44 20.51 13.11 -5.99
N ASN A 45 20.85 12.30 -4.98
CA ASN A 45 20.24 12.32 -3.64
C ASN A 45 18.68 12.30 -3.69
N ALA A 46 18.13 11.54 -4.64
CA ALA A 46 16.70 11.36 -4.76
C ALA A 46 16.28 10.13 -3.96
N ASN A 47 15.45 10.34 -2.93
CA ASN A 47 14.69 9.30 -2.26
C ASN A 47 13.27 9.84 -2.06
N LYS A 48 12.43 9.75 -3.08
CA LYS A 48 11.16 10.46 -3.16
C LYS A 48 10.02 9.52 -3.52
N PHE A 49 8.87 9.73 -2.90
CA PHE A 49 7.64 9.06 -3.28
C PHE A 49 6.65 10.05 -3.91
N TRP A 50 5.71 9.51 -4.67
CA TRP A 50 4.55 10.21 -5.20
C TRP A 50 3.38 9.23 -5.27
N GLN A 51 2.23 9.60 -4.72
CA GLN A 51 1.04 8.78 -4.70
C GLN A 51 -0.14 9.60 -5.19
N ALA A 52 -1.11 8.94 -5.82
CA ALA A 52 -2.33 9.57 -6.28
C ALA A 52 -3.53 8.65 -6.15
N TRP A 53 -4.64 9.23 -5.67
CA TRP A 53 -5.93 8.59 -5.47
C TRP A 53 -6.97 9.32 -6.30
N LEU A 54 -7.53 8.62 -7.28
CA LEU A 54 -8.69 9.07 -8.04
C LEU A 54 -9.94 8.68 -7.28
N MET A 55 -10.74 9.67 -6.90
CA MET A 55 -11.90 9.46 -6.03
C MET A 55 -13.22 9.44 -6.83
N PRO A 56 -14.28 8.80 -6.30
CA PRO A 56 -15.59 8.75 -6.95
C PRO A 56 -16.26 10.12 -7.13
N ASP A 57 -15.89 11.12 -6.34
CA ASP A 57 -16.36 12.51 -6.45
C ASP A 57 -15.77 13.23 -7.68
N GLY A 58 -14.90 12.55 -8.45
CA GLY A 58 -14.23 13.10 -9.62
C GLY A 58 -12.98 13.89 -9.29
N ASN A 59 -12.56 14.02 -8.02
CA ASN A 59 -11.33 14.72 -7.65
C ASN A 59 -10.11 13.79 -7.69
N LEU A 60 -8.94 14.38 -7.95
CA LEU A 60 -7.66 13.68 -7.90
C LEU A 60 -6.82 14.21 -6.73
N TYR A 61 -6.58 13.34 -5.75
CA TYR A 61 -5.75 13.63 -4.58
C TYR A 61 -4.35 13.11 -4.79
N VAL A 62 -3.35 13.91 -4.44
CA VAL A 62 -1.95 13.59 -4.67
C VAL A 62 -1.14 13.87 -3.42
N GLU A 63 -0.25 12.94 -3.06
CA GLU A 63 0.73 13.11 -2.00
C GLU A 63 2.14 12.84 -2.51
N TYR A 64 3.10 13.61 -2.00
CA TYR A 64 4.49 13.49 -2.43
C TYR A 64 5.45 14.02 -1.38
N GLY A 65 6.67 13.49 -1.39
CA GLY A 65 7.67 13.88 -0.41
C GLY A 65 8.96 13.11 -0.55
N ARG A 66 9.84 13.28 0.45
CA ARG A 66 10.96 12.36 0.66
C ARG A 66 10.45 11.15 1.44
N VAL A 67 10.94 9.96 1.10
CA VAL A 67 10.60 8.76 1.87
C VAL A 67 11.07 8.95 3.32
N ASN A 68 10.21 8.60 4.29
CA ASN A 68 10.37 8.78 5.75
C ASN A 68 10.21 10.22 6.27
N TYR A 69 9.69 11.13 5.45
CA TYR A 69 9.34 12.49 5.87
C TYR A 69 7.85 12.76 5.69
N SER A 70 7.35 13.80 6.37
CA SER A 70 5.97 14.25 6.21
C SER A 70 5.65 14.57 4.74
N ALA A 71 4.54 13.99 4.26
CA ALA A 71 4.06 14.21 2.92
C ALA A 71 3.57 15.65 2.73
N ARG A 72 3.67 16.14 1.49
CA ARG A 72 2.88 17.28 1.02
C ARG A 72 1.70 16.73 0.24
N SER A 73 0.53 17.34 0.44
CA SER A 73 -0.69 16.94 -0.26
C SER A 73 -1.14 18.04 -1.22
N HIS A 74 -1.75 17.65 -2.33
CA HIS A 74 -2.38 18.56 -3.28
C HIS A 74 -3.64 17.91 -3.85
N VAL A 75 -4.69 18.71 -4.04
CA VAL A 75 -5.95 18.27 -4.64
C VAL A 75 -6.10 18.96 -5.98
N TYR A 76 -6.27 18.17 -7.04
CA TYR A 76 -6.68 18.67 -8.34
C TYR A 76 -8.21 18.55 -8.41
N PRO A 77 -8.95 19.67 -8.24
CA PRO A 77 -10.39 19.65 -8.45
C PRO A 77 -10.65 19.34 -9.93
N CYS A 78 -11.24 18.18 -10.20
CA CYS A 78 -11.56 17.74 -11.54
C CYS A 78 -13.09 17.58 -11.60
N SER A 79 -13.70 18.10 -12.67
CA SER A 79 -15.16 18.18 -12.78
C SER A 79 -15.84 16.84 -13.05
N SER A 80 -15.07 15.78 -13.30
CA SER A 80 -15.55 14.42 -13.50
C SER A 80 -14.43 13.39 -13.34
N VAL A 81 -14.80 12.13 -13.11
CA VAL A 81 -13.88 10.97 -13.08
C VAL A 81 -13.04 10.89 -14.36
N THR A 82 -13.64 11.06 -15.54
CA THR A 82 -12.92 11.00 -16.82
C THR A 82 -11.84 12.08 -16.94
N VAL A 83 -12.12 13.29 -16.48
CA VAL A 83 -11.12 14.38 -16.47
C VAL A 83 -10.01 14.08 -15.47
N ALA A 84 -10.35 13.52 -14.30
CA ALA A 84 -9.36 13.08 -13.32
C ALA A 84 -8.47 11.94 -13.84
N GLU A 85 -9.02 10.98 -14.60
CA GLU A 85 -8.27 9.89 -15.23
C GLU A 85 -7.25 10.42 -16.24
N GLN A 86 -7.65 11.36 -17.10
CA GLN A 86 -6.75 12.02 -18.05
C GLN A 86 -5.64 12.80 -17.32
N LYS A 87 -6.01 13.54 -16.26
CA LYS A 87 -5.04 14.28 -15.45
C LYS A 87 -4.05 13.34 -14.76
N LEU A 88 -4.54 12.22 -14.22
CA LEU A 88 -3.71 11.18 -13.61
C LEU A 88 -2.74 10.60 -14.63
N ALA A 89 -3.20 10.21 -15.82
CA ALA A 89 -2.34 9.68 -16.88
C ALA A 89 -1.24 10.67 -17.32
N TYR A 90 -1.58 11.96 -17.44
CA TYR A 90 -0.61 13.03 -17.72
C TYR A 90 0.44 13.17 -16.60
N LEU A 91 0.01 13.15 -15.34
CA LEU A 91 0.94 13.24 -14.21
C LEU A 91 1.85 12.02 -14.11
N LEU A 92 1.32 10.82 -14.36
CA LEU A 92 2.10 9.58 -14.40
C LEU A 92 3.20 9.66 -15.46
N SER A 93 2.87 9.99 -16.71
CA SER A 93 3.88 10.09 -17.78
C SER A 93 4.94 11.16 -17.47
N SER A 94 4.54 12.29 -16.89
CA SER A 94 5.47 13.34 -16.42
C SER A 94 6.39 12.85 -15.29
N LYS A 95 5.93 11.96 -14.41
CA LYS A 95 6.74 11.42 -13.32
C LYS A 95 7.67 10.31 -13.83
N LEU A 96 7.19 9.42 -14.68
CA LEU A 96 7.98 8.36 -15.29
C LEU A 96 9.14 8.94 -16.11
N SER A 97 8.90 9.98 -16.90
CA SER A 97 9.98 10.68 -17.63
C SER A 97 11.03 11.34 -16.72
N LYS A 98 10.71 11.59 -15.44
CA LYS A 98 11.65 12.10 -14.42
C LYS A 98 12.39 10.98 -13.67
N GLY A 99 12.24 9.72 -14.10
CA GLY A 99 12.88 8.56 -13.49
C GLY A 99 12.19 8.03 -12.25
N TYR A 100 10.90 8.34 -12.06
CA TYR A 100 10.07 7.57 -11.12
C TYR A 100 9.73 6.22 -11.73
N GLN A 101 9.55 5.21 -10.88
CA GLN A 101 9.12 3.86 -11.23
C GLN A 101 7.83 3.54 -10.47
N GLU A 102 6.97 2.69 -11.02
CA GLU A 102 5.80 2.20 -10.28
C GLU A 102 6.27 1.38 -9.08
N ALA A 103 5.76 1.73 -7.90
CA ALA A 103 5.94 0.90 -6.72
C ALA A 103 4.84 -0.17 -6.69
N ILE A 104 5.17 -1.35 -6.20
CA ILE A 104 4.18 -2.41 -5.97
C ILE A 104 3.38 -2.01 -4.73
N VAL A 105 2.08 -1.81 -4.89
CA VAL A 105 1.19 -1.33 -3.84
C VAL A 105 -0.13 -2.06 -3.93
N GLU A 106 -0.59 -2.56 -2.80
CA GLU A 106 -1.85 -3.27 -2.68
C GLU A 106 -2.81 -2.45 -1.81
N SER A 107 -4.11 -2.63 -2.01
CA SER A 107 -5.18 -1.75 -1.50
C SER A 107 -5.52 -2.02 -0.03
N ASN A 108 -5.76 -0.96 0.75
CA ASN A 108 -6.05 -1.01 2.19
C ASN A 108 -7.57 -0.91 2.47
N ASN A 109 -8.12 -1.81 3.30
CA ASN A 109 -9.41 -1.64 3.99
C ASN A 109 -9.18 -1.62 5.51
N LEU A 110 -9.68 -0.60 6.21
CA LEU A 110 -9.44 -0.38 7.65
C LEU A 110 -10.60 -0.93 8.49
N GLN A 111 -10.46 -2.13 9.11
CA GLN A 111 -11.31 -2.63 10.21
C GLN A 111 -10.49 -3.54 11.16
N GLN A 112 -10.76 -3.50 12.47
CA GLN A 112 -9.93 -4.09 13.55
C GLN A 112 -10.25 -5.57 13.85
N LEU A 113 -9.22 -6.43 13.98
CA LEU A 113 -9.34 -7.88 14.26
C LEU A 113 -9.99 -8.16 15.61
N ASP A 114 -11.23 -8.68 15.58
CA ASP A 114 -11.93 -9.16 16.78
C ASP A 114 -11.61 -10.65 17.01
N TRP A 115 -10.74 -10.90 17.97
CA TRP A 115 -10.29 -12.24 18.34
C TRP A 115 -11.37 -13.10 19.00
N SER A 116 -12.45 -12.50 19.51
CA SER A 116 -13.52 -13.23 20.19
C SER A 116 -14.20 -14.26 19.27
N TYR A 117 -14.11 -14.05 17.96
CA TYR A 117 -14.63 -14.96 16.93
C TYR A 117 -13.98 -16.36 16.96
N PHE A 118 -12.76 -16.48 17.50
CA PHE A 118 -11.98 -17.72 17.48
C PHE A 118 -12.06 -18.54 18.78
N GLY A 119 -12.85 -18.10 19.77
CA GLY A 119 -13.05 -18.83 21.03
C GLY A 119 -11.74 -19.24 21.70
N ASP A 120 -11.60 -20.53 22.02
CA ASP A 120 -10.43 -21.08 22.71
C ASP A 120 -9.13 -20.97 21.90
N ASN A 121 -9.21 -20.88 20.56
CA ASN A 121 -8.05 -20.73 19.68
C ASN A 121 -7.50 -19.31 19.65
N ALA A 122 -8.26 -18.32 20.15
CA ALA A 122 -7.87 -16.91 20.14
C ALA A 122 -6.49 -16.67 20.78
N LYS A 123 -6.20 -17.36 21.89
CA LYS A 123 -4.92 -17.23 22.60
C LYS A 123 -3.75 -17.73 21.73
N THR A 124 -3.89 -18.89 21.11
CA THR A 124 -2.87 -19.46 20.20
C THR A 124 -2.60 -18.53 19.01
N PHE A 125 -3.66 -17.94 18.44
CA PHE A 125 -3.53 -16.99 17.34
C PHE A 125 -2.86 -15.68 17.77
N GLN A 126 -3.17 -15.18 18.96
CA GLN A 126 -2.50 -14.02 19.54
C GLN A 126 -1.01 -14.28 19.82
N GLU A 127 -0.64 -15.48 20.27
CA GLU A 127 0.76 -15.86 20.45
C GLU A 127 1.52 -15.89 19.11
N LYS A 128 0.90 -16.38 18.04
CA LYS A 128 1.46 -16.32 16.68
C LYS A 128 1.58 -14.90 16.16
N LEU A 129 0.57 -14.07 16.39
CA LEU A 129 0.65 -12.65 16.05
C LEU A 129 1.79 -11.97 16.82
N ALA A 130 1.97 -12.26 18.10
CA ALA A 130 3.07 -11.73 18.89
C ALA A 130 4.45 -12.15 18.33
N GLN A 131 4.57 -13.37 17.81
CA GLN A 131 5.79 -13.80 17.10
C GLN A 131 6.03 -13.01 15.82
N ILE A 132 4.97 -12.75 15.04
CA ILE A 132 5.05 -11.91 13.82
C ILE A 132 5.47 -10.49 14.20
N THR A 133 4.86 -9.89 15.22
CA THR A 133 5.22 -8.56 15.73
C THR A 133 6.67 -8.51 16.20
N SER A 134 7.17 -9.53 16.91
CA SER A 134 8.58 -9.59 17.32
C SER A 134 9.55 -9.68 16.13
N LEU A 135 9.15 -10.32 15.03
CA LEU A 135 9.93 -10.28 13.79
C LEU A 135 9.85 -8.90 13.15
N ALA A 136 8.67 -8.27 13.15
CA ALA A 136 8.47 -6.94 12.61
C ALA A 136 9.33 -5.89 13.33
N ASP A 137 9.44 -5.94 14.65
CA ASP A 137 10.28 -5.02 15.42
C ASP A 137 11.76 -5.12 14.97
N LYS A 138 12.27 -6.35 14.81
CA LYS A 138 13.64 -6.60 14.33
C LYS A 138 13.85 -6.13 12.89
N ILE A 139 12.81 -6.16 12.06
CA ILE A 139 12.84 -5.67 10.68
C ILE A 139 12.83 -4.14 10.67
N ALA A 140 12.02 -3.52 11.52
CA ALA A 140 11.88 -2.08 11.64
C ALA A 140 13.18 -1.40 12.12
N ASP A 141 13.99 -2.07 12.94
CA ASP A 141 15.33 -1.61 13.35
C ASP A 141 16.29 -1.34 12.18
N HIS A 142 16.02 -1.94 11.02
CA HIS A 142 16.93 -1.95 9.88
C HIS A 142 16.29 -1.52 8.56
N THR A 143 15.01 -1.16 8.57
CA THR A 143 14.25 -0.76 7.39
C THR A 143 13.30 0.39 7.72
N SER A 144 12.51 0.83 6.74
CA SER A 144 11.37 1.72 6.97
C SER A 144 10.04 1.01 6.78
N LEU A 145 10.04 -0.31 6.98
CA LEU A 145 8.84 -1.13 6.92
C LEU A 145 8.14 -1.12 8.27
N ASN A 146 6.81 -1.10 8.24
CA ASN A 146 5.96 -1.23 9.42
C ASN A 146 5.04 -2.44 9.23
N PHE A 147 4.81 -3.20 10.29
CA PHE A 147 3.81 -4.25 10.28
C PHE A 147 2.46 -3.69 10.73
N ASP A 148 1.46 -3.81 9.87
CA ASP A 148 0.07 -3.55 10.22
C ASP A 148 -0.54 -4.84 10.76
N ALA A 149 -0.62 -4.96 12.09
CA ALA A 149 -1.20 -6.13 12.75
C ALA A 149 -2.72 -6.27 12.50
N ILE A 150 -3.40 -5.17 12.17
CA ILE A 150 -4.83 -5.18 11.89
C ILE A 150 -5.09 -5.85 10.54
N GLN A 151 -4.27 -5.54 9.53
CA GLN A 151 -4.40 -6.11 8.19
C GLN A 151 -3.56 -7.37 7.96
N GLY A 152 -2.57 -7.63 8.81
CA GLY A 152 -1.65 -8.75 8.65
C GLY A 152 -0.66 -8.55 7.51
N VAL A 153 -0.26 -7.32 7.24
CA VAL A 153 0.60 -6.98 6.11
C VAL A 153 1.78 -6.12 6.54
N PHE A 154 2.92 -6.30 5.87
CA PHE A 154 4.03 -5.35 5.97
C PHE A 154 3.80 -4.22 4.99
N THR A 155 3.95 -2.98 5.45
CA THR A 155 3.75 -1.78 4.66
C THR A 155 5.00 -0.93 4.63
N SER A 156 5.16 -0.21 3.53
CA SER A 156 6.06 0.91 3.40
C SER A 156 5.25 2.16 3.04
N GLN A 157 5.91 3.32 2.96
CA GLN A 157 5.27 4.52 2.42
C GLN A 157 4.81 4.36 0.96
N LEU A 158 5.32 3.36 0.25
CA LEU A 158 4.88 3.07 -1.10
C LEU A 158 3.65 2.18 -1.05
N GLY A 159 3.73 1.07 -0.33
CA GLY A 159 2.65 0.09 -0.27
C GLY A 159 3.02 -1.18 0.47
N ILE A 160 2.20 -2.20 0.28
CA ILE A 160 2.35 -3.52 0.91
C ILE A 160 3.54 -4.28 0.32
N ILE A 161 4.28 -4.96 1.20
CA ILE A 161 5.39 -5.84 0.84
C ILE A 161 4.89 -7.27 0.70
N SER A 162 4.89 -7.78 -0.53
CA SER A 162 4.42 -9.14 -0.85
C SER A 162 5.58 -10.13 -0.97
N PRO A 163 5.31 -11.46 -1.00
CA PRO A 163 6.34 -12.46 -1.26
C PRO A 163 7.06 -12.24 -2.60
N GLN A 164 6.37 -11.65 -3.59
CA GLN A 164 6.98 -11.31 -4.87
C GLN A 164 8.03 -10.20 -4.73
N THR A 165 7.76 -9.17 -3.92
CA THR A 165 8.72 -8.11 -3.62
C THR A 165 9.99 -8.68 -2.99
N ILE A 166 9.86 -9.65 -2.06
CA ILE A 166 11.01 -10.33 -1.44
C ILE A 166 11.81 -11.11 -2.49
N ARG A 167 11.12 -11.89 -3.35
CA ARG A 167 11.76 -12.64 -4.44
C ARG A 167 12.55 -11.75 -5.40
N GLN A 168 12.12 -10.50 -5.61
CA GLN A 168 12.85 -9.51 -6.40
C GLN A 168 13.98 -8.83 -5.61
N ALA A 169 13.79 -8.62 -4.31
CA ALA A 169 14.77 -7.94 -3.45
C ALA A 169 16.03 -8.79 -3.22
N ILE A 170 15.90 -10.11 -3.17
CA ILE A 170 17.03 -11.04 -3.03
C ILE A 170 18.06 -10.87 -4.16
N PRO A 171 17.71 -11.00 -5.46
CA PRO A 171 18.66 -10.79 -6.54
C PRO A 171 19.12 -9.33 -6.65
N ALA A 172 18.28 -8.34 -6.30
CA ALA A 172 18.72 -6.94 -6.24
C ALA A 172 19.86 -6.74 -5.21
N LEU A 173 19.76 -7.34 -4.02
CA LEU A 173 20.81 -7.31 -2.99
C LEU A 173 22.08 -8.08 -3.42
N GLN A 174 21.92 -9.11 -4.24
CA GLN A 174 23.07 -9.80 -4.85
C GLN A 174 23.81 -8.87 -5.83
N GLN A 175 23.11 -8.08 -6.64
CA GLN A 175 23.74 -7.07 -7.52
C GLN A 175 24.54 -6.03 -6.72
N VAL A 176 24.03 -5.61 -5.55
CA VAL A 176 24.79 -4.73 -4.64
C VAL A 176 26.11 -5.39 -4.22
N SER A 177 26.05 -6.68 -3.87
CA SER A 177 27.23 -7.46 -3.46
C SER A 177 28.26 -7.58 -4.59
N LEU A 178 27.81 -7.79 -5.84
CA LEU A 178 28.70 -7.92 -7.00
C LEU A 178 29.49 -6.63 -7.28
N HIS A 179 28.90 -5.47 -7.02
CA HIS A 179 29.54 -4.17 -7.25
C HIS A 179 30.27 -3.60 -6.03
N LEU A 180 30.36 -4.36 -4.93
CA LEU A 180 30.96 -3.91 -3.67
C LEU A 180 32.47 -3.63 -3.77
N ALA A 181 33.17 -4.24 -4.73
CA ALA A 181 34.60 -3.98 -4.96
C ALA A 181 34.87 -2.51 -5.36
N ASN A 182 33.88 -1.80 -5.90
CA ASN A 182 33.97 -0.38 -6.20
C ASN A 182 32.69 0.38 -5.77
N PRO A 183 32.56 0.73 -4.48
CA PRO A 183 31.37 1.42 -3.96
C PRO A 183 31.23 2.89 -4.40
N GLN A 184 32.20 3.45 -5.14
CA GLN A 184 32.03 4.78 -5.78
C GLN A 184 31.31 4.65 -7.13
N SER A 185 31.31 3.45 -7.72
CA SER A 185 30.88 3.27 -9.10
C SER A 185 29.40 3.61 -9.31
N ARG A 186 29.06 3.97 -10.55
CA ARG A 186 27.67 4.18 -10.97
C ARG A 186 26.86 2.90 -10.84
N GLN A 187 27.48 1.75 -11.13
CA GLN A 187 26.89 0.42 -11.06
C GLN A 187 26.50 0.07 -9.61
N PHE A 188 27.38 0.34 -8.64
CA PHE A 188 27.06 0.15 -7.23
C PHE A 188 25.88 1.04 -6.79
N ASN A 189 25.89 2.32 -7.17
CA ASN A 189 24.79 3.23 -6.85
C ASN A 189 23.46 2.78 -7.47
N HIS A 190 23.48 2.27 -8.71
CA HIS A 190 22.29 1.73 -9.38
C HIS A 190 21.77 0.48 -8.68
N ALA A 191 22.65 -0.48 -8.38
CA ALA A 191 22.25 -1.70 -7.68
C ALA A 191 21.65 -1.39 -6.28
N VAL A 192 22.21 -0.41 -5.57
CA VAL A 192 21.64 0.05 -4.30
C VAL A 192 20.28 0.72 -4.52
N ALA A 193 20.12 1.52 -5.57
CA ALA A 193 18.83 2.11 -5.91
C ALA A 193 17.77 1.02 -6.20
N ASP A 194 18.10 0.03 -7.02
CA ASP A 194 17.23 -1.09 -7.39
C ASP A 194 16.79 -1.91 -6.16
N TYR A 195 17.67 -2.06 -5.17
CA TYR A 195 17.31 -2.71 -3.92
C TYR A 195 16.37 -1.84 -3.06
N LEU A 196 16.66 -0.54 -2.95
CA LEU A 196 15.91 0.41 -2.13
C LEU A 196 14.50 0.73 -2.67
N THR A 197 14.26 0.53 -3.96
CA THR A 197 12.89 0.62 -4.52
C THR A 197 11.99 -0.50 -4.03
N LEU A 198 12.57 -1.65 -3.65
CA LEU A 198 11.86 -2.83 -3.15
C LEU A 198 11.79 -2.83 -1.61
N ILE A 199 12.92 -2.55 -0.95
CA ILE A 199 13.04 -2.54 0.51
C ILE A 199 13.58 -1.17 0.96
N PRO A 200 12.69 -0.23 1.35
CA PRO A 200 13.10 1.09 1.81
C PRO A 200 13.87 1.00 3.13
N LEU A 201 15.00 1.70 3.20
CA LEU A 201 15.78 1.86 4.43
C LEU A 201 15.55 3.23 5.04
N THR A 202 15.83 3.35 6.34
CA THR A 202 15.78 4.64 7.03
C THR A 202 16.98 5.47 6.62
N VAL A 203 16.73 6.46 5.76
CA VAL A 203 17.75 7.36 5.22
C VAL A 203 17.52 8.78 5.74
N GLY A 204 18.59 9.42 6.22
CA GLY A 204 18.56 10.84 6.56
C GLY A 204 18.51 11.76 5.32
N MET A 205 18.90 13.02 5.51
CA MET A 205 18.85 14.05 4.45
C MET A 205 19.70 13.72 3.21
N LYS A 206 20.73 12.90 3.36
CA LYS A 206 21.61 12.44 2.27
C LYS A 206 21.42 10.94 2.05
N LEU A 207 20.96 10.59 0.84
CA LEU A 207 21.00 9.24 0.30
C LEU A 207 22.42 8.94 -0.17
N ASP A 208 23.15 8.18 0.64
CA ASP A 208 24.50 7.76 0.33
C ASP A 208 24.56 6.23 0.29
N ALA A 209 24.67 5.67 -0.92
CA ALA A 209 24.67 4.23 -1.14
C ALA A 209 25.78 3.52 -0.36
N ARG A 210 26.93 4.17 -0.17
CA ARG A 210 28.07 3.60 0.54
C ARG A 210 27.81 3.53 2.04
N SER A 211 27.20 4.57 2.60
CA SER A 211 26.84 4.56 4.01
C SER A 211 25.72 3.56 4.29
N LEU A 212 24.85 3.27 3.32
CA LEU A 212 23.76 2.31 3.48
C LEU A 212 24.19 0.85 3.29
N LEU A 213 24.92 0.54 2.22
CA LEU A 213 25.23 -0.85 1.81
C LEU A 213 26.67 -1.04 1.32
N GLY A 214 27.58 -0.11 1.63
CA GLY A 214 28.97 -0.13 1.13
C GLY A 214 29.93 -1.06 1.86
N ASN A 215 29.45 -2.00 2.67
CA ASN A 215 30.30 -3.02 3.29
C ASN A 215 29.57 -4.39 3.40
N PRO A 216 30.33 -5.50 3.58
CA PRO A 216 29.74 -6.83 3.67
C PRO A 216 28.79 -7.02 4.86
N GLU A 217 29.06 -6.38 6.00
CA GLU A 217 28.24 -6.50 7.21
C GLU A 217 26.83 -5.94 6.99
N LYS A 218 26.71 -4.76 6.36
CA LYS A 218 25.42 -4.14 6.05
C LYS A 218 24.62 -4.97 5.07
N ILE A 219 25.28 -5.57 4.08
CA ILE A 219 24.66 -6.52 3.15
C ILE A 219 24.20 -7.78 3.89
N ALA A 220 24.99 -8.31 4.84
CA ALA A 220 24.62 -9.46 5.65
C ALA A 220 23.41 -9.13 6.55
N THR A 221 23.36 -7.95 7.16
CA THR A 221 22.20 -7.44 7.89
C THR A 221 20.96 -7.41 7.00
N GLN A 222 21.06 -6.89 5.78
CA GLN A 222 19.92 -6.86 4.86
C GLN A 222 19.49 -8.26 4.39
N ARG A 223 20.41 -9.22 4.23
CA ARG A 223 20.02 -10.63 3.98
C ARG A 223 19.24 -11.21 5.15
N ARG A 224 19.65 -10.90 6.39
CA ARG A 224 18.93 -11.33 7.59
C ARG A 224 17.54 -10.72 7.64
N VAL A 225 17.40 -9.42 7.32
CA VAL A 225 16.12 -8.74 7.20
C VAL A 225 15.21 -9.44 6.19
N LEU A 226 15.71 -9.73 4.98
CA LEU A 226 14.92 -10.42 3.96
C LEU A 226 14.44 -11.80 4.42
N SER A 227 15.31 -12.57 5.09
CA SER A 227 14.96 -13.89 5.65
C SER A 227 13.94 -13.78 6.79
N GLN A 228 14.05 -12.78 7.66
CA GLN A 228 13.07 -12.52 8.72
C GLN A 228 11.72 -12.12 8.13
N LEU A 229 11.73 -11.31 7.08
CA LEU A 229 10.53 -10.87 6.39
C LEU A 229 9.84 -12.04 5.69
N GLU A 230 10.58 -12.90 4.99
CA GLU A 230 10.06 -14.14 4.39
C GLU A 230 9.40 -15.03 5.44
N LYS A 231 10.09 -15.29 6.56
CA LYS A 231 9.54 -16.04 7.69
C LYS A 231 8.27 -15.40 8.25
N ALA A 232 8.22 -14.08 8.35
CA ALA A 232 7.05 -13.37 8.85
C ALA A 232 5.86 -13.51 7.89
N LEU A 233 6.09 -13.39 6.57
CA LEU A 233 5.03 -13.59 5.57
C LEU A 233 4.51 -15.04 5.57
N ASP A 234 5.38 -16.02 5.77
CA ASP A 234 4.96 -17.43 5.91
C ASP A 234 4.10 -17.63 7.16
N LEU A 235 4.48 -17.04 8.30
CA LEU A 235 3.69 -17.10 9.53
C LEU A 235 2.34 -16.42 9.38
N ILE A 236 2.27 -15.29 8.67
CA ILE A 236 1.01 -14.63 8.31
C ILE A 236 0.13 -15.58 7.49
N SER A 237 0.69 -16.19 6.43
CA SER A 237 -0.06 -17.14 5.61
C SER A 237 -0.55 -18.34 6.41
N GLN A 238 0.27 -18.88 7.31
CA GLN A 238 -0.09 -20.01 8.17
C GLN A 238 -1.20 -19.64 9.16
N LEU A 239 -1.03 -18.53 9.88
CA LEU A 239 -2.01 -18.04 10.84
C LEU A 239 -3.36 -17.81 10.17
N ARG A 240 -3.37 -17.20 8.98
CA ARG A 240 -4.59 -17.01 8.19
C ARG A 240 -5.27 -18.34 7.87
N GLN A 241 -4.52 -19.34 7.39
CA GLN A 241 -5.10 -20.64 7.05
C GLN A 241 -5.70 -21.34 8.28
N GLU A 242 -5.06 -21.22 9.44
CA GLU A 242 -5.62 -21.75 10.68
C GLU A 242 -6.89 -21.02 11.12
N MET A 243 -6.93 -19.69 11.00
CA MET A 243 -8.13 -18.90 11.25
C MET A 243 -9.29 -19.31 10.33
N LEU A 244 -9.02 -19.55 9.04
CA LEU A 244 -10.02 -20.04 8.08
C LEU A 244 -10.52 -21.44 8.45
N ASN A 245 -9.60 -22.36 8.79
CA ASN A 245 -9.95 -23.72 9.18
C ASN A 245 -10.82 -23.76 10.44
N GLU A 246 -10.55 -22.90 11.42
CA GLU A 246 -11.37 -22.81 12.64
C GLU A 246 -12.74 -22.18 12.36
N ALA A 247 -12.80 -21.16 11.50
CA ALA A 247 -14.07 -20.53 11.17
C ALA A 247 -15.01 -21.49 10.40
N VAL A 248 -14.48 -22.35 9.52
CA VAL A 248 -15.27 -23.38 8.82
C VAL A 248 -15.84 -24.44 9.78
N LYS A 249 -15.20 -24.69 10.93
CA LYS A 249 -15.71 -25.61 11.96
C LYS A 249 -16.85 -25.01 12.78
N SER A 250 -17.01 -23.69 12.79
CA SER A 250 -18.05 -22.99 13.54
C SER A 250 -19.35 -22.93 12.74
N PRO A 251 -20.47 -23.53 13.21
CA PRO A 251 -21.73 -23.60 12.47
C PRO A 251 -22.52 -22.28 12.39
N LYS A 252 -21.96 -21.15 12.85
CA LYS A 252 -22.59 -19.83 12.73
C LYS A 252 -22.42 -19.29 11.31
N ASN A 253 -23.41 -19.64 10.48
CA ASN A 253 -23.79 -19.07 9.19
C ASN A 253 -22.64 -18.81 8.19
N SER A 254 -22.59 -19.61 7.12
CA SER A 254 -21.76 -19.35 5.93
C SER A 254 -21.91 -17.91 5.39
N THR A 255 -23.08 -17.30 5.57
CA THR A 255 -23.37 -15.90 5.20
C THR A 255 -22.70 -14.85 6.11
N GLU A 256 -22.39 -15.17 7.36
CA GLU A 256 -21.60 -14.30 8.28
C GLU A 256 -20.10 -14.42 8.00
N LEU A 257 -19.63 -15.62 7.64
CA LEU A 257 -18.28 -15.86 7.17
C LEU A 257 -17.95 -15.03 5.92
N ASP A 258 -18.78 -15.08 4.86
CA ASP A 258 -18.54 -14.30 3.62
C ASP A 258 -18.47 -12.77 3.84
N ARG A 259 -18.96 -12.28 5.00
CA ARG A 259 -18.94 -10.87 5.40
C ARG A 259 -17.87 -10.55 6.43
N ALA A 260 -17.17 -11.56 6.95
CA ALA A 260 -16.11 -11.38 7.92
C ALA A 260 -14.88 -10.80 7.21
N TRP A 261 -14.66 -9.50 7.42
CA TRP A 261 -13.57 -8.76 6.77
C TRP A 261 -12.19 -9.39 7.03
N TRP A 262 -12.00 -10.10 8.15
CA TRP A 262 -10.74 -10.78 8.49
C TRP A 262 -10.40 -11.94 7.54
N ILE A 263 -11.32 -12.43 6.71
CA ILE A 263 -11.00 -13.39 5.63
C ILE A 263 -9.93 -12.82 4.68
N SER A 264 -9.89 -11.50 4.53
CA SER A 264 -8.88 -10.79 3.74
C SER A 264 -7.58 -10.47 4.51
N TRP A 265 -7.48 -10.85 5.79
CA TRP A 265 -6.27 -10.63 6.59
C TRP A 265 -5.08 -11.37 5.99
N GLY A 266 -3.95 -10.68 5.83
CA GLY A 266 -2.74 -11.22 5.21
C GLY A 266 -2.91 -11.54 3.72
N VAL A 267 -3.95 -11.04 3.05
CA VAL A 267 -4.11 -11.17 1.60
C VAL A 267 -3.35 -10.07 0.89
N PHE A 268 -2.55 -10.51 -0.07
CA PHE A 268 -1.87 -9.64 -1.01
C PHE A 268 -2.78 -9.43 -2.23
N LEU A 269 -3.63 -8.40 -2.22
CA LEU A 269 -4.52 -8.11 -3.34
C LEU A 269 -3.72 -7.45 -4.46
N VAL A 270 -3.27 -8.26 -5.41
CA VAL A 270 -2.75 -7.78 -6.69
C VAL A 270 -3.95 -7.24 -7.48
N ASP A 271 -3.98 -5.94 -7.76
CA ASP A 271 -4.89 -5.42 -8.77
C ASP A 271 -4.70 -6.25 -10.04
N PRO A 272 -5.74 -6.95 -10.55
CA PRO A 272 -5.60 -7.68 -11.80
C PRO A 272 -5.14 -6.68 -12.86
N PRO A 273 -4.18 -7.02 -13.74
CA PRO A 273 -3.84 -6.15 -14.85
C PRO A 273 -5.14 -5.84 -15.58
N LYS A 274 -5.51 -4.55 -15.65
CA LYS A 274 -6.66 -4.11 -16.43
C LYS A 274 -6.48 -4.73 -17.82
N LYS A 275 -7.36 -5.67 -18.18
CA LYS A 275 -7.49 -6.07 -19.58
C LYS A 275 -7.63 -4.78 -20.38
N PRO A 276 -6.90 -4.59 -21.48
CA PRO A 276 -7.08 -3.42 -22.32
C PRO A 276 -8.57 -3.29 -22.59
N SER A 277 -9.11 -2.11 -22.30
CA SER A 277 -10.49 -1.77 -22.55
C SER A 277 -10.83 -2.19 -23.97
N GLN A 278 -11.63 -3.24 -24.11
CA GLN A 278 -12.27 -3.55 -25.38
C GLN A 278 -13.07 -2.30 -25.73
N THR A 279 -12.63 -1.63 -26.78
CA THR A 279 -13.32 -0.49 -27.36
C THR A 279 -14.74 -0.92 -27.72
N ALA A 280 -15.68 0.02 -27.64
CA ALA A 280 -17.10 -0.19 -27.89
C ALA A 280 -17.46 -0.61 -29.34
N GLU A 281 -16.49 -1.07 -30.13
CA GLU A 281 -16.67 -1.58 -31.50
C GLU A 281 -16.92 -3.09 -31.55
N ASP A 282 -16.56 -3.85 -30.51
CA ASP A 282 -16.75 -5.32 -30.48
C ASP A 282 -18.18 -5.79 -30.13
N PHE A 283 -19.11 -4.87 -29.83
CA PHE A 283 -20.54 -5.19 -29.61
C PHE A 283 -21.41 -5.15 -30.87
N ARG A 284 -20.82 -4.97 -32.06
CA ARG A 284 -21.53 -5.03 -33.34
C ARG A 284 -21.12 -6.22 -34.20
N SER A 285 -21.21 -7.44 -33.66
CA SER A 285 -21.48 -8.64 -34.46
C SER A 285 -21.58 -9.88 -33.57
N THR A 286 -22.79 -10.20 -33.11
CA THR A 286 -23.23 -11.59 -32.85
C THR A 286 -24.75 -11.62 -32.62
N HIS A 287 -25.51 -11.09 -33.58
CA HIS A 287 -26.87 -11.56 -33.80
C HIS A 287 -26.93 -12.26 -35.15
N ILE A 288 -26.72 -13.57 -35.08
CA ILE A 288 -27.16 -14.49 -36.13
C ILE A 288 -28.68 -14.60 -36.01
N CYS A 289 -29.41 -14.14 -37.02
CA CYS A 289 -30.76 -14.62 -37.31
C CYS A 289 -30.80 -15.14 -38.74
N TRP A 290 -30.98 -16.46 -38.85
CA TRP A 290 -31.39 -17.12 -40.08
C TRP A 290 -32.92 -17.12 -40.13
N THR A 291 -33.49 -16.54 -41.18
CA THR A 291 -34.81 -16.97 -41.70
C THR A 291 -34.82 -16.88 -43.23
N ASN A 292 -34.89 -18.07 -43.84
CA ASN A 292 -35.29 -18.30 -45.22
C ASN A 292 -36.80 -17.99 -45.39
N LYS A 293 -37.19 -17.31 -46.48
CA LYS A 293 -38.20 -17.74 -47.48
C LYS A 293 -38.53 -16.60 -48.45
N GLY A 294 -38.76 -16.99 -49.71
CA GLY A 294 -38.77 -16.12 -50.88
C GLY A 294 -40.06 -15.35 -51.15
N CYS A 295 -39.91 -14.33 -51.99
CA CYS A 295 -40.53 -14.14 -53.31
C CYS A 295 -39.67 -13.12 -54.06
#